data_AF-A0A662MNX4-F1
#
_entry.id   AF-A0A662MNX4-F1
#
_cell.length_a   1.000
_cell.length_b   1.000
_cell.length_c   1.000
_cell.angle_alpha   90.00
_cell.angle_beta   90.00
_cell.angle_gamma   90.00
#
_symmetry.space_group_name_H-M   'P 1'
#
loop_
_entity.id
_entity.type
_entity.pdbx_description
1 polymer ?
#
loop_
_entity_poly.entity_id
_entity_poly.type
_entity_poly.pdbx_seq_one_letter_code
_entity_poly.pdbx_strand_id
1 'polypeptide(L)'
;MDEPDIPDGVGEELEEFGGLEGVRKLSPDPSTLKRMERIYSLLSAGRRIEILYFLNFSDMTPSMLAYLTGMAPNLLSFHLSKLESSGIVTSRRMGRFVVYSVTDMGRKLSGPLG
;
A
#
# COMPACT_ATOMS: atom_id res chain seq x y z
N MET A 1 -28.86 13.03 15.37
CA MET A 1 -28.97 11.97 14.35
C MET A 1 -29.53 10.80 15.11
N ASP A 2 -30.65 10.24 14.66
CA ASP A 2 -31.29 9.14 15.36
C ASP A 2 -30.38 7.91 15.34
N GLU A 3 -30.50 7.08 16.38
CA GLU A 3 -29.77 5.83 16.47
C GLU A 3 -30.25 4.91 15.33
N PRO A 4 -29.33 4.28 14.56
CA PRO A 4 -29.73 3.43 13.45
C PRO A 4 -30.46 2.19 13.96
N ASP A 5 -31.43 1.71 13.18
CA ASP A 5 -32.08 0.41 13.42
C ASP A 5 -31.12 -0.71 12.96
N ILE A 6 -30.53 -1.41 13.94
CA ILE A 6 -29.49 -2.43 13.71
C ILE A 6 -30.09 -3.81 14.01
N PRO A 7 -30.03 -4.77 13.07
CA PRO A 7 -30.47 -6.13 13.32
C PRO A 7 -29.70 -6.81 14.47
N ASP A 8 -30.37 -7.71 15.19
CA ASP A 8 -29.74 -8.53 16.23
C ASP A 8 -28.48 -9.26 15.69
N GLY A 9 -27.39 -9.22 16.46
CA GLY A 9 -26.12 -9.84 16.09
C GLY A 9 -25.19 -9.00 15.21
N VAL A 10 -25.63 -7.84 14.71
CA VAL A 10 -24.79 -6.96 13.86
C VAL A 10 -24.09 -5.91 14.72
N GLY A 11 -22.76 -5.87 14.65
CA GLY A 11 -21.96 -4.86 15.35
C GLY A 11 -21.80 -5.12 16.85
N GLU A 12 -22.07 -6.33 17.33
CA GLU A 12 -21.81 -6.75 18.72
C GLU A 12 -20.34 -6.53 19.11
N GLU A 13 -19.41 -6.69 18.16
CA GLU A 13 -17.99 -6.41 18.35
C GLU A 13 -17.70 -4.94 18.67
N LEU A 14 -18.61 -4.02 18.32
CA LEU A 14 -18.45 -2.59 18.59
C LEU A 14 -18.68 -2.25 20.07
N GLU A 15 -19.31 -3.14 20.84
CA GLU A 15 -19.46 -2.97 22.30
C GLU A 15 -18.11 -2.84 23.00
N GLU A 16 -17.07 -3.55 22.52
CA GLU A 16 -15.69 -3.43 23.02
C GLU A 16 -15.13 -2.01 22.86
N PHE A 17 -15.70 -1.24 21.93
CA PHE A 17 -15.31 0.14 21.62
C PHE A 17 -16.31 1.17 22.16
N GLY A 18 -17.29 0.77 22.97
CA GLY A 18 -18.33 1.64 23.52
C GLY A 18 -19.50 1.89 22.57
N GLY A 19 -19.82 0.91 21.72
CA GLY A 19 -20.89 0.96 20.74
C GLY A 19 -20.62 1.97 19.61
N LEU A 20 -21.66 2.30 18.85
CA LEU A 20 -21.55 3.22 17.71
C LEU A 20 -20.98 4.60 18.10
N GLU A 21 -21.41 5.15 19.23
CA GLU A 21 -20.94 6.45 19.72
C GLU A 21 -19.47 6.40 20.17
N GLY A 22 -19.02 5.28 20.75
CA GLY A 22 -17.62 5.08 21.08
C GLY A 22 -16.73 5.02 19.83
N VAL A 23 -17.14 4.25 18.82
CA VAL A 23 -16.44 4.18 17.52
C VAL A 23 -16.43 5.52 16.80
N ARG A 24 -17.54 6.25 16.82
CA ARG A 24 -17.64 7.60 16.23
C ARG A 24 -16.61 8.56 16.82
N LYS A 25 -16.30 8.45 18.11
CA LYS A 25 -15.28 9.26 18.78
C LYS A 25 -13.85 8.88 18.41
N LEU A 26 -13.61 7.65 17.94
CA LEU A 26 -12.30 7.24 17.43
C LEU A 26 -11.90 7.95 16.13
N SER A 27 -12.86 8.65 15.49
CA SER A 27 -12.72 9.35 14.20
C SER A 27 -11.27 9.60 13.81
N PRO A 28 -10.76 8.97 12.74
CA PRO A 28 -9.36 9.05 12.38
C PRO A 28 -8.97 10.50 12.10
N ASP A 29 -7.76 10.85 12.51
CA ASP A 29 -7.21 12.17 12.25
C ASP A 29 -7.22 12.48 10.73
N PRO A 30 -7.71 13.65 10.29
CA PRO A 30 -7.79 14.00 8.88
C PRO A 30 -6.47 13.88 8.11
N SER A 31 -5.32 14.10 8.77
CA SER A 31 -4.01 13.95 8.13
C SER A 31 -3.68 12.47 7.85
N THR A 32 -4.14 11.57 8.72
CA THR A 32 -4.05 10.12 8.54
C THR A 32 -4.89 9.67 7.35
N LEU A 33 -6.15 10.09 7.26
CA LEU A 33 -7.01 9.79 6.11
C LEU A 33 -6.38 10.28 4.80
N LYS A 34 -5.93 11.54 4.78
CA LYS A 34 -5.28 12.13 3.59
C LYS A 34 -4.01 11.37 3.19
N ARG A 35 -3.28 10.81 4.16
CA ARG A 35 -2.10 9.96 3.89
C ARG A 35 -2.53 8.64 3.25
N MET A 36 -3.57 7.99 3.78
CA MET A 36 -4.12 6.75 3.22
C MET A 36 -4.61 6.96 1.80
N GLU A 37 -5.37 8.03 1.54
CA GLU A 37 -5.84 8.38 0.19
C GLU A 37 -4.70 8.55 -0.82
N ARG A 38 -3.63 9.27 -0.45
CA ARG A 38 -2.45 9.41 -1.31
C ARG A 38 -1.83 8.07 -1.64
N ILE A 39 -1.67 7.21 -0.64
CA ILE A 39 -1.08 5.88 -0.79
C ILE A 39 -1.98 4.99 -1.68
N TYR A 40 -3.29 4.97 -1.47
CA TYR A 40 -4.19 4.16 -2.28
C TYR A 40 -4.30 4.68 -3.72
N SER A 41 -4.28 6.00 -3.93
CA SER A 41 -4.20 6.59 -5.28
C SER A 41 -2.88 6.25 -5.98
N LEU A 42 -1.78 6.16 -5.22
CA LEU A 42 -0.54 5.62 -5.75
C LEU A 42 -0.68 4.14 -6.08
N LEU A 43 -1.35 3.32 -5.28
CA LEU A 43 -1.47 1.90 -5.60
C LEU A 43 -2.52 1.60 -6.69
N SER A 44 -3.50 2.48 -6.92
CA SER A 44 -4.59 2.23 -7.88
C SER A 44 -4.16 2.11 -9.35
N ALA A 45 -2.90 2.40 -9.70
CA ALA A 45 -2.37 2.07 -11.02
C ALA A 45 -1.87 0.62 -11.04
N GLY A 46 -2.54 -0.24 -11.81
CA GLY A 46 -2.22 -1.67 -11.90
C GLY A 46 -0.74 -2.00 -12.14
N ARG A 47 -0.02 -1.17 -12.90
CA ARG A 47 1.43 -1.31 -13.14
C ARG A 47 2.27 -1.24 -11.85
N ARG A 48 1.89 -0.41 -10.88
CA ARG A 48 2.62 -0.27 -9.61
C ARG A 48 2.33 -1.44 -8.67
N ILE A 49 1.10 -1.96 -8.70
CA ILE A 49 0.75 -3.20 -7.99
C ILE A 49 1.56 -4.37 -8.53
N GLU A 50 1.67 -4.48 -9.87
CA GLU A 50 2.45 -5.53 -10.52
C GLU A 50 3.94 -5.51 -10.12
N ILE A 51 4.56 -4.31 -10.07
CA ILE A 51 5.94 -4.15 -9.59
C ILE A 51 6.07 -4.61 -8.12
N LEU A 52 5.13 -4.22 -7.26
CA LEU A 52 5.15 -4.61 -5.85
C LEU A 52 4.91 -6.10 -5.65
N TYR A 53 4.04 -6.71 -6.45
CA TYR A 53 3.79 -8.15 -6.46
C TYR A 53 5.11 -8.89 -6.70
N PHE A 54 5.87 -8.53 -7.73
CA PHE A 54 7.16 -9.18 -7.98
C PHE A 54 8.20 -8.90 -6.89
N LEU A 55 8.29 -7.66 -6.40
CA LEU A 55 9.23 -7.31 -5.33
C LEU A 55 8.92 -7.99 -3.99
N ASN A 56 7.71 -8.50 -3.78
CA ASN A 56 7.38 -9.30 -2.60
C ASN A 56 8.01 -10.70 -2.62
N PHE A 57 8.36 -11.23 -3.80
CA PHE A 57 9.08 -12.51 -3.90
C PHE A 57 10.57 -12.37 -3.59
N SER A 58 11.20 -11.29 -4.09
CA SER A 58 12.59 -10.98 -3.78
C SER A 58 12.92 -9.53 -4.09
N ASP A 59 14.07 -9.09 -3.59
CA ASP A 59 14.73 -7.90 -4.08
C ASP A 59 15.11 -8.07 -5.56
N MET A 60 14.89 -7.04 -6.38
CA MET A 60 15.10 -7.12 -7.84
C MET A 60 15.76 -5.88 -8.42
N THR A 61 16.49 -6.06 -9.53
CA THR A 61 16.98 -4.93 -10.33
C THR A 61 15.88 -4.42 -11.27
N PRO A 62 16.01 -3.18 -11.79
CA PRO A 62 15.10 -2.68 -12.83
C PRO A 62 15.06 -3.58 -14.07
N SER A 63 16.15 -4.23 -14.44
CA SER A 63 16.17 -5.12 -15.61
C SER A 63 15.35 -6.40 -15.39
N MET A 64 15.38 -6.97 -14.19
CA MET A 64 14.54 -8.12 -13.83
C MET A 64 13.05 -7.74 -13.85
N LEU A 65 12.72 -6.59 -13.25
CA LEU A 65 11.34 -6.08 -13.24
C LEU A 65 10.84 -5.76 -14.65
N ALA A 66 11.68 -5.16 -15.51
CA ALA A 66 11.32 -4.88 -16.90
C ALA A 66 11.02 -6.17 -17.68
N TYR A 67 11.81 -7.22 -17.45
CA TYR A 67 11.58 -8.54 -18.04
C TYR A 67 10.25 -9.15 -17.58
N LEU A 68 9.96 -9.13 -16.27
CA LEU A 68 8.75 -9.73 -15.70
C LEU A 68 7.46 -8.97 -16.07
N THR A 69 7.51 -7.63 -16.08
CA THR A 69 6.34 -6.77 -16.30
C THR A 69 6.13 -6.37 -17.76
N GLY A 70 7.09 -6.68 -18.64
CA GLY A 70 7.10 -6.22 -20.04
C GLY A 70 7.15 -4.69 -20.21
N MET A 71 7.49 -3.94 -19.15
CA MET A 71 7.53 -2.48 -19.21
C MET A 71 8.80 -1.96 -19.90
N ALA A 72 8.63 -0.91 -20.70
CA ALA A 72 9.76 -0.15 -21.21
C ALA A 72 10.56 0.48 -20.03
N PRO A 73 11.91 0.56 -20.12
CA PRO A 73 12.76 1.02 -19.02
C PRO A 73 12.39 2.40 -18.45
N ASN A 74 11.98 3.33 -19.32
CA ASN A 74 11.59 4.68 -18.90
C ASN A 74 10.30 4.67 -18.08
N LEU A 75 9.30 3.87 -18.48
CA LEU A 75 8.04 3.75 -17.75
C LEU A 75 8.24 3.05 -16.41
N LEU A 76 9.06 2.00 -16.37
CA LEU A 76 9.40 1.31 -15.13
C LEU A 76 10.13 2.25 -14.16
N SER A 77 11.13 2.99 -14.64
CA SER A 77 11.86 3.97 -13.81
C SER A 77 10.93 5.04 -13.24
N PHE A 78 9.97 5.52 -14.02
CA PHE A 78 8.95 6.45 -13.55
C PHE A 78 8.10 5.87 -12.41
N HIS A 79 7.67 4.61 -12.53
CA HIS A 79 6.91 3.94 -11.48
C HIS A 79 7.74 3.66 -10.23
N LEU A 80 8.98 3.18 -10.37
CA LEU A 80 9.89 2.95 -9.26
C LEU A 80 10.19 4.23 -8.50
N SER A 81 10.46 5.34 -9.20
CA SER A 81 10.68 6.65 -8.57
C SER A 81 9.47 7.12 -7.76
N LYS A 82 8.24 6.92 -8.26
CA LYS A 82 7.01 7.23 -7.52
C LYS A 82 6.81 6.34 -6.29
N LEU A 83 7.09 5.04 -6.41
CA LEU A 83 7.00 4.11 -5.28
C LEU A 83 8.03 4.44 -4.20
N GLU A 84 9.24 4.79 -4.61
CA GLU A 84 10.36 5.13 -3.73
C GLU A 84 10.13 6.45 -3.01
N SER A 85 9.70 7.50 -3.72
CA SER A 85 9.39 8.81 -3.11
C SER A 85 8.21 8.74 -2.14
N SER A 86 7.38 7.70 -2.26
CA SER A 86 6.24 7.44 -1.37
C SER A 86 6.60 6.51 -0.20
N GLY A 87 7.85 6.03 -0.13
CA GLY A 87 8.33 5.14 0.92
C GLY A 87 7.81 3.70 0.83
N ILE A 88 7.22 3.29 -0.29
CA ILE A 88 6.67 1.95 -0.50
C ILE A 88 7.78 0.96 -0.86
N VAL A 89 8.77 1.42 -1.62
CA VAL A 89 10.00 0.68 -1.92
C VAL A 89 11.21 1.51 -1.52
N THR A 90 12.36 0.86 -1.44
CA THR A 90 13.67 1.50 -1.28
C THR A 90 14.65 0.90 -2.27
N SER A 91 15.72 1.63 -2.59
CA SER A 91 16.79 1.13 -3.42
C SER A 91 18.15 1.17 -2.70
N ARG A 92 19.03 0.25 -3.08
CA ARG A 92 20.43 0.22 -2.65
C ARG A 92 21.35 -0.07 -3.81
N ARG A 93 22.58 0.45 -3.75
CA ARG A 93 23.63 0.12 -4.72
C ARG A 93 24.36 -1.15 -4.29
N MET A 94 24.50 -2.09 -5.22
CA MET A 94 25.28 -3.32 -5.09
C MET A 94 26.29 -3.38 -6.24
N GLY A 95 27.48 -2.81 -6.02
CA GLY A 95 28.45 -2.57 -7.07
C GLY A 95 27.90 -1.64 -8.14
N ARG A 96 27.80 -2.12 -9.39
CA ARG A 96 27.22 -1.37 -10.51
C ARG A 96 25.69 -1.44 -10.61
N PHE A 97 25.05 -2.28 -9.78
CA PHE A 97 23.62 -2.52 -9.84
C PHE A 97 22.86 -1.66 -8.84
N VAL A 98 21.64 -1.27 -9.21
CA VAL A 98 20.63 -0.75 -8.28
C VAL A 98 19.63 -1.87 -8.04
N VAL A 99 19.36 -2.16 -6.77
CA VAL A 99 18.44 -3.21 -6.32
C VAL A 99 17.33 -2.57 -5.52
N TYR A 100 16.08 -2.88 -5.86
CA TYR A 100 14.89 -2.40 -5.19
C TYR A 100 14.34 -3.47 -4.24
N SER A 101 13.79 -3.00 -3.11
CA SER A 101 13.17 -3.81 -2.05
C SER A 101 11.86 -3.18 -1.61
N VAL A 102 10.88 -4.00 -1.23
CA VAL A 102 9.66 -3.51 -0.56
C VAL A 102 10.00 -3.11 0.88
N THR A 103 9.51 -1.95 1.33
CA THR A 103 9.60 -1.53 2.73
C THR A 103 8.54 -2.23 3.58
N ASP A 104 8.63 -2.12 4.91
CA ASP A 104 7.59 -2.67 5.79
C ASP A 104 6.23 -2.01 5.57
N MET A 105 6.23 -0.71 5.20
CA MET A 105 5.01 -0.02 4.79
C MET A 105 4.46 -0.62 3.49
N GLY A 106 5.31 -0.83 2.49
CA GLY A 106 4.90 -1.44 1.23
C GLY A 106 4.30 -2.82 1.42
N ARG A 107 4.90 -3.66 2.28
CA ARG A 107 4.38 -5.00 2.61
C ARG A 107 3.00 -4.95 3.27
N LYS A 108 2.79 -4.04 4.22
CA LYS A 108 1.47 -3.87 4.87
C LYS A 108 0.39 -3.45 3.88
N LEU A 109 0.76 -2.68 2.85
CA LEU A 109 -0.17 -2.16 1.85
C LEU A 109 -0.45 -3.14 0.71
N SER A 110 0.50 -4.03 0.38
CA SER A 110 0.28 -5.05 -0.64
C SER A 110 -0.64 -6.18 -0.16
N GLY A 111 -1.00 -6.26 1.12
CA GLY A 111 -1.75 -7.38 1.67
C GLY A 111 -1.03 -8.73 1.43
N PRO A 112 -1.70 -9.88 1.64
CA PRO A 112 -1.18 -11.18 1.24
C PRO A 112 -1.28 -11.30 -0.30
N LEU A 113 -0.47 -10.54 -1.02
CA LEU A 113 -0.17 -10.78 -2.43
C LEU A 113 0.91 -11.86 -2.60
N GLY A 114 1.15 -12.64 -1.53
CA GLY A 114 1.93 -13.86 -1.39
C GLY A 114 1.72 -14.41 0.01
#